data_AF-A0A7X5SBV8-F1
#
_entry.id   AF-A0A7X5SBV8-F1
#
_cell.length_a   1.000
_cell.length_b   1.000
_cell.length_c   1.000
_cell.angle_alpha   90.00
_cell.angle_beta   90.00
_cell.angle_gamma   90.00
#
_symmetry.space_group_name_H-M   'P 1'
#
loop_
_entity.id
_entity.type
_entity.pdbx_description
1 polymer ?
#
loop_
_entity_poly.entity_id
_entity_poly.type
_entity_poly.pdbx_seq_one_letter_code
_entity_poly.pdbx_strand_id
1 'polypeptide(L)'
;RKLPLLTVGAAGGRTDPTLVRVRDVSRTEHDAMLALIRKKLRSEFNFPKNPQRYFGVPAVYSLENVKYPQADGSVCGIRPQLDADATLKLDCGAGLGAATHITGTFAFVAVGKALEMLLKPKVA
;
A
#
# COMPACT_ATOMS: atom_id res chain seq x y z
N ARG A 1 14.59 -6.02 -16.68
CA ARG A 1 15.04 -7.36 -16.22
C ARG A 1 13.85 -8.08 -15.59
N LYS A 2 13.70 -9.39 -15.75
CA LYS A 2 12.59 -10.17 -15.15
C LYS A 2 12.94 -10.62 -13.72
N LEU A 3 13.14 -9.65 -12.82
CA LEU A 3 13.45 -9.95 -11.42
C LEU A 3 12.16 -10.29 -10.66
N PRO A 4 12.15 -11.34 -9.81
CA PRO A 4 11.05 -11.56 -8.88
C PRO A 4 10.88 -10.33 -7.99
N LEU A 5 9.72 -9.69 -8.06
CA LEU A 5 9.41 -8.47 -7.34
C LEU A 5 7.98 -8.53 -6.82
N LEU A 6 7.80 -8.13 -5.57
CA LEU A 6 6.51 -7.74 -5.00
C LEU A 6 6.69 -6.38 -4.32
N THR A 7 5.59 -5.66 -4.13
CA THR A 7 5.58 -4.41 -3.39
C THR A 7 4.65 -4.47 -2.18
N VAL A 8 4.77 -3.48 -1.30
CA VAL A 8 3.97 -3.36 -0.09
C VAL A 8 3.34 -1.96 -0.07
N GLY A 9 2.03 -1.91 0.19
CA GLY A 9 1.24 -0.69 0.31
C GLY A 9 1.45 0.03 1.64
N ALA A 10 0.63 1.06 1.87
CA ALA A 10 0.64 1.85 3.10
C ALA A 10 -0.09 1.12 4.24
N ALA A 11 0.68 0.71 5.25
CA ALA A 11 0.16 0.08 6.48
C ALA A 11 -0.28 1.07 7.57
N GLY A 12 0.01 2.36 7.40
CA GLY A 12 -0.36 3.42 8.35
C GLY A 12 -1.85 3.73 8.35
N GLY A 13 -2.37 4.15 9.51
CA GLY A 13 -3.77 4.49 9.74
C GLY A 13 -4.70 3.28 9.68
N ARG A 14 -4.20 2.09 9.98
CA ARG A 14 -4.92 0.80 9.93
C ARG A 14 -4.93 0.14 11.30
N THR A 15 -5.94 -0.68 11.53
CA THR A 15 -6.16 -1.39 12.80
C THR A 15 -6.62 -2.85 12.65
N ASP A 16 -7.07 -3.28 11.46
CA ASP A 16 -7.53 -4.65 11.24
C ASP A 16 -6.52 -5.45 10.37
N PRO A 17 -5.73 -6.37 10.97
CA PRO A 17 -4.79 -7.20 10.23
C PRO A 17 -5.48 -8.24 9.33
N THR A 18 -6.75 -8.58 9.57
CA THR A 18 -7.47 -9.62 8.83
C THR A 18 -7.85 -9.20 7.40
N LEU A 19 -7.83 -7.88 7.15
CA LEU A 19 -8.12 -7.26 5.85
C LEU A 19 -6.88 -7.14 4.94
N VAL A 20 -5.72 -7.64 5.39
CA VAL A 20 -4.50 -7.69 4.58
C VAL A 20 -4.62 -8.77 3.50
N ARG A 21 -4.31 -8.40 2.25
CA ARG A 21 -4.44 -9.25 1.06
C ARG A 21 -3.29 -9.02 0.09
N VAL A 22 -3.11 -9.97 -0.83
CA VAL A 22 -2.17 -9.87 -1.96
C VAL A 22 -2.94 -9.83 -3.28
N ARG A 23 -2.75 -8.78 -4.08
CA ARG A 23 -3.32 -8.65 -5.44
C ARG A 23 -2.29 -8.02 -6.36
N ASP A 24 -2.55 -8.01 -7.67
CA ASP A 24 -1.74 -7.22 -8.58
C ASP A 24 -1.85 -5.72 -8.24
N VAL A 25 -0.74 -4.97 -8.33
CA VAL A 25 -0.68 -3.52 -8.08
C VAL A 25 -1.82 -2.81 -8.82
N SER A 26 -2.17 -3.22 -10.04
CA SER A 26 -3.23 -2.58 -10.84
C SER A 26 -4.63 -2.67 -10.24
N ARG A 27 -4.87 -3.63 -9.32
CA ARG A 27 -6.16 -3.92 -8.67
C ARG A 27 -6.22 -3.52 -7.20
N THR A 28 -5.21 -2.85 -6.68
CA THR A 28 -5.20 -2.42 -5.28
C THR A 28 -6.17 -1.25 -5.08
N GLU A 29 -6.87 -1.27 -3.95
CA GLU A 29 -7.93 -0.34 -3.57
C GLU A 29 -7.73 0.12 -2.13
N HIS A 30 -8.41 1.19 -1.72
CA HIS A 30 -8.27 1.78 -0.38
C HIS A 30 -6.85 2.23 0.03
N ASP A 31 -5.89 2.25 -0.90
CA ASP A 31 -4.50 2.66 -0.68
C ASP A 31 -4.11 3.83 -1.61
N ALA A 32 -3.98 5.03 -1.02
CA ALA A 32 -3.66 6.25 -1.75
C ALA A 32 -2.23 6.25 -2.32
N MET A 33 -1.27 5.64 -1.63
CA MET A 33 0.11 5.55 -2.09
C MET A 33 0.18 4.68 -3.35
N LEU A 34 -0.46 3.51 -3.33
CA LEU A 34 -0.52 2.63 -4.48
C LEU A 34 -1.33 3.24 -5.64
N ALA A 35 -2.35 4.06 -5.35
CA ALA A 35 -3.05 4.82 -6.39
C ALA A 35 -2.13 5.81 -7.12
N LEU A 36 -1.30 6.56 -6.37
CA LEU A 36 -0.30 7.46 -6.94
C LEU A 36 0.77 6.70 -7.74
N ILE A 37 1.26 5.57 -7.21
CA ILE A 37 2.20 4.70 -7.92
C ILE A 37 1.58 4.19 -9.22
N ARG A 38 0.34 3.69 -9.20
CA ARG A 38 -0.36 3.26 -10.43
C ARG A 38 -0.47 4.38 -11.46
N LYS A 39 -0.81 5.59 -11.01
CA LYS A 39 -0.90 6.77 -11.89
C LYS A 39 0.45 7.05 -12.54
N LYS A 40 1.52 7.10 -11.74
CA LYS A 40 2.89 7.36 -12.20
C LYS A 40 3.39 6.29 -13.17
N LEU A 41 3.17 5.01 -12.85
CA LEU A 41 3.56 3.89 -13.73
C LEU A 41 2.87 3.96 -15.11
N ARG A 42 1.60 4.38 -15.14
CA ARG A 42 0.84 4.57 -16.40
C ARG A 42 1.26 5.80 -17.19
N SER A 43 1.65 6.88 -16.52
CA SER A 43 2.04 8.13 -17.17
C SER A 43 3.48 8.12 -17.68
N GLU A 44 4.41 7.53 -16.92
CA GLU A 44 5.85 7.69 -17.14
C GLU A 44 6.57 6.38 -17.52
N PHE A 45 5.99 5.21 -17.23
CA PHE A 45 6.70 3.93 -17.33
C PHE A 45 6.00 2.90 -18.24
N ASN A 46 5.12 3.36 -19.14
CA ASN A 46 4.44 2.53 -20.15
C ASN A 46 3.63 1.33 -19.59
N PHE A 47 3.18 1.40 -18.34
CA PHE A 47 2.27 0.38 -17.80
C PHE A 47 0.89 0.47 -18.45
N PRO A 48 0.15 -0.65 -18.56
CA PRO A 48 -1.16 -0.68 -19.20
C PRO A 48 -2.15 0.34 -18.62
N LYS A 49 -2.71 1.17 -19.50
CA LYS A 49 -3.78 2.11 -19.15
C LYS A 49 -5.15 1.44 -19.04
N ASN A 50 -5.36 0.32 -19.76
CA ASN A 50 -6.59 -0.46 -19.69
C ASN A 50 -6.79 -1.04 -18.28
N PRO A 51 -7.88 -0.70 -17.55
CA PRO A 51 -8.17 -1.21 -16.21
C PRO A 51 -8.25 -2.74 -16.13
N GLN A 52 -8.55 -3.42 -17.24
CA GLN A 52 -8.64 -4.88 -17.27
C GLN A 52 -7.29 -5.58 -17.33
N ARG A 53 -6.20 -4.86 -17.63
CA ARG A 53 -4.85 -5.44 -17.74
C ARG A 53 -4.12 -5.37 -16.39
N TYR A 54 -3.45 -6.47 -16.06
CA TYR A 54 -2.57 -6.55 -14.89
C TYR A 54 -1.21 -5.91 -15.17
N PHE A 55 -0.57 -5.42 -14.11
CA PHE A 55 0.79 -4.89 -14.15
C PHE A 55 1.84 -6.01 -14.06
N GLY A 56 1.44 -7.18 -13.56
CA GLY A 56 2.33 -8.32 -13.33
C GLY A 56 3.18 -8.19 -12.07
N VAL A 57 2.78 -7.30 -11.13
CA VAL A 57 3.52 -7.05 -9.88
C VAL A 57 2.55 -7.26 -8.71
N PRO A 58 2.76 -8.28 -7.87
CA PRO A 58 1.99 -8.46 -6.64
C PRO A 58 2.23 -7.31 -5.65
N ALA A 59 1.19 -6.93 -4.92
CA ALA A 59 1.20 -5.94 -3.86
C ALA A 59 0.46 -6.46 -2.63
N VAL A 60 1.09 -6.32 -1.47
CA VAL A 60 0.42 -6.48 -0.18
C VAL A 60 -0.26 -5.17 0.20
N TYR A 61 -1.56 -5.19 0.51
CA TYR A 61 -2.32 -4.01 0.91
C TYR A 61 -3.48 -4.41 1.84
N SER A 62 -4.15 -3.43 2.45
CA SER A 62 -5.35 -3.67 3.29
C SER A 62 -6.60 -3.08 2.63
N LEU A 63 -7.73 -3.78 2.78
CA LEU A 63 -9.07 -3.32 2.40
C LEU A 63 -9.70 -2.39 3.45
N GLU A 64 -9.09 -2.20 4.61
CA GLU A 64 -9.54 -1.22 5.57
C GLU A 64 -9.50 0.20 4.95
N ASN A 65 -10.27 1.15 5.48
CA ASN A 65 -10.09 2.58 5.16
C ASN A 65 -9.06 3.21 6.11
N VAL A 66 -8.37 4.28 5.66
CA VAL A 66 -7.34 4.93 6.48
C VAL A 66 -8.04 5.74 7.57
N LYS A 67 -7.58 5.59 8.81
CA LYS A 67 -7.97 6.43 9.95
C LYS A 67 -6.95 7.56 10.12
N TYR A 68 -7.43 8.79 10.07
CA TYR A 68 -6.64 10.00 10.23
C TYR A 68 -6.84 10.59 11.63
N PRO A 69 -5.76 11.03 12.30
CA PRO A 69 -5.86 11.74 13.56
C PRO A 69 -6.57 13.09 13.38
N GLN A 70 -7.38 13.47 14.37
CA GLN A 70 -8.11 14.72 14.42
C GLN A 70 -7.52 15.63 15.52
N ALA A 71 -7.82 16.94 15.44
CA ALA A 71 -7.32 17.92 16.40
C ALA A 71 -7.82 17.70 17.84
N ASP A 72 -8.96 17.03 18.00
CA ASP A 72 -9.55 16.65 19.29
C ASP A 72 -8.97 15.34 19.88
N GLY A 73 -7.96 14.75 19.22
CA GLY A 73 -7.32 13.50 19.61
C GLY A 73 -8.07 12.23 19.16
N SER A 74 -9.23 12.37 18.52
CA SER A 74 -9.95 11.24 17.92
C SER A 74 -9.31 10.79 16.59
N VAL A 75 -9.81 9.69 16.03
CA VAL A 75 -9.45 9.22 14.69
C VAL A 75 -10.69 8.95 13.85
N CYS A 76 -10.69 9.33 12.58
CA CYS A 76 -11.81 9.08 11.68
C CYS A 76 -11.37 8.89 10.22
N GLY A 77 -12.30 8.57 9.31
CA GLY A 77 -11.99 8.36 7.89
C GLY A 77 -11.75 9.63 7.08
N ILE A 78 -11.90 10.81 7.67
CA ILE A 78 -11.80 12.10 6.99
C ILE A 78 -10.38 12.64 7.19
N ARG A 79 -9.69 12.86 6.06
CA ARG A 79 -8.37 13.49 6.07
C ARG A 79 -8.52 14.96 6.48
N PRO A 80 -7.82 15.44 7.53
CA PRO A 80 -7.81 16.85 7.89
C PRO A 80 -7.30 17.72 6.74
N GLN A 81 -7.90 18.90 6.57
CA GLN A 81 -7.31 19.93 5.72
C GLN A 81 -6.10 20.52 6.46
N LEU A 82 -4.92 20.18 5.96
CA LEU A 82 -3.65 20.70 6.47
C LEU A 82 -3.12 21.71 5.45
N ASP A 83 -2.62 22.84 5.92
CA ASP A 83 -1.91 23.79 5.08
C ASP A 83 -0.70 23.13 4.42
N ALA A 84 -0.31 23.61 3.23
CA ALA A 84 0.76 23.00 2.43
C ALA A 84 2.07 22.83 3.25
N ASP A 85 2.37 23.79 4.12
CA ASP A 85 3.56 23.75 5.00
C ASP A 85 3.45 22.73 6.14
N ALA A 86 2.25 22.37 6.58
CA ALA A 86 2.04 21.34 7.61
C ALA A 86 2.19 19.92 7.04
N THR A 87 1.86 19.72 5.75
CA THR A 87 1.99 18.40 5.09
C THR A 87 3.43 17.96 4.78
N LEU A 88 4.40 18.88 4.86
CA LEU A 88 5.82 18.63 4.58
C LEU A 88 6.66 18.44 5.85
N LYS A 89 6.07 18.55 7.04
CA LYS A 89 6.76 18.29 8.30
C LYS A 89 6.86 16.77 8.50
N LEU A 90 8.09 16.27 8.62
CA LEU A 90 8.40 14.89 9.00
C LEU A 90 8.18 14.63 10.51
N ASP A 91 7.26 15.36 11.13
CA ASP A 91 6.89 15.16 12.53
C ASP A 91 5.72 14.17 12.66
N CYS A 92 5.47 13.72 13.89
CA CYS A 92 4.33 12.85 14.20
C CYS A 92 3.00 13.60 14.29
N GLY A 93 2.97 14.92 14.06
CA GLY A 93 1.79 15.76 14.25
C GLY A 93 0.80 15.67 13.09
N ALA A 94 1.30 15.53 11.86
CA ALA A 94 0.48 15.44 10.64
C ALA A 94 0.49 14.04 9.98
N GLY A 95 1.31 13.12 10.49
CA GLY A 95 1.49 11.78 9.95
C GLY A 95 0.37 10.79 10.32
N LEU A 96 0.30 9.67 9.59
CA LEU A 96 -0.54 8.54 9.98
C LEU A 96 0.13 7.75 11.12
N GLY A 97 -0.65 7.40 12.14
CA GLY A 97 -0.21 6.44 13.16
C GLY A 97 -0.01 5.04 12.57
N ALA A 98 0.80 4.20 13.22
CA ALA A 98 1.02 2.81 12.82
C ALA A 98 1.03 1.89 14.05
N ALA A 99 0.64 0.62 13.85
CA ALA A 99 0.64 -0.39 14.90
C ALA A 99 1.42 -1.62 14.45
N THR A 100 2.27 -2.15 15.35
CA THR A 100 3.20 -3.25 15.06
C THR A 100 2.52 -4.49 14.52
N HIS A 101 1.35 -4.87 15.04
CA HIS A 101 0.63 -6.05 14.58
C HIS A 101 0.11 -5.89 13.14
N ILE A 102 -0.12 -4.66 12.66
CA ILE A 102 -0.48 -4.39 11.27
C ILE A 102 0.75 -4.44 10.38
N THR A 103 1.77 -3.64 10.69
CA THR A 103 2.99 -3.55 9.85
C THR A 103 3.71 -4.91 9.80
N GLY A 104 3.74 -5.64 10.92
CA GLY A 104 4.19 -7.01 11.00
C GLY A 104 3.38 -7.96 10.11
N THR A 105 2.04 -7.87 10.13
CA THR A 105 1.19 -8.69 9.24
C THR A 105 1.47 -8.41 7.77
N PHE A 106 1.60 -7.14 7.37
CA PHE A 106 1.98 -6.78 5.99
C PHE A 106 3.32 -7.43 5.61
N ALA A 107 4.32 -7.38 6.49
CA ALA A 107 5.63 -7.99 6.26
C ALA A 107 5.53 -9.53 6.17
N PHE A 108 4.81 -10.19 7.08
CA PHE A 108 4.66 -11.64 7.06
C PHE A 108 3.91 -12.14 5.82
N VAL A 109 2.87 -11.42 5.38
CA VAL A 109 2.18 -11.72 4.13
C VAL A 109 3.10 -11.51 2.91
N ALA A 110 3.91 -10.44 2.91
CA ALA A 110 4.89 -10.19 1.87
C ALA A 110 5.94 -11.30 1.78
N VAL A 111 6.50 -11.73 2.92
CA VAL A 111 7.48 -12.82 2.98
C VAL A 111 6.86 -14.13 2.52
N GLY A 112 5.64 -14.46 2.96
CA GLY A 112 4.91 -15.65 2.49
C GLY A 112 4.76 -15.66 0.97
N LYS A 113 4.43 -14.51 0.37
CA LYS A 113 4.34 -14.38 -1.09
C LYS A 113 5.72 -14.48 -1.78
N ALA A 114 6.75 -13.86 -1.21
CA ALA A 114 8.11 -13.93 -1.75
C ALA A 114 8.62 -15.37 -1.80
N LEU A 115 8.43 -16.13 -0.72
CA LEU A 115 8.80 -17.54 -0.66
C LEU A 115 8.04 -18.36 -1.71
N GLU A 116 6.73 -18.15 -1.86
CA GLU A 116 5.95 -18.79 -2.94
C GLU A 116 6.51 -18.47 -4.34
N MET A 117 6.94 -17.23 -4.58
CA MET A 117 7.53 -16.82 -5.86
C MET A 117 8.90 -17.44 -6.12
N LEU A 118 9.73 -17.56 -5.09
CA LEU A 118 11.09 -18.11 -5.18
C LEU A 118 11.10 -19.63 -5.32
N LEU A 119 10.14 -20.31 -4.70
CA LEU A 119 10.01 -21.77 -4.77
C LEU A 119 9.37 -22.27 -6.08
N LYS A 120 8.83 -21.38 -6.93
CA LYS A 120 8.32 -21.77 -8.24
C LYS A 120 9.45 -22.31 -9.11
N PRO A 121 9.26 -23.48 -9.77
CA PRO A 121 10.24 -24.00 -10.71
C PRO A 121 10.55 -22.95 -11.77
N LYS A 122 11.82 -22.69 -12.03
CA LYS A 122 12.21 -21.90 -13.20
C LYS A 122 11.79 -22.70 -14.42
N VAL A 123 10.86 -22.17 -15.21
CA VAL A 123 10.58 -22.70 -16.55
C VAL A 123 11.88 -22.53 -17.33
N ALA A 124 12.51 -23.66 -17.68
CA ALA A 124 13.73 -23.71 -18.48
C ALA A 124 13.47 -23.18 -19.90
#